data_AF-A0A271LR54-F1
#
_entry.id   AF-A0A271LR54-F1
#
_cell.length_a   1.000
_cell.length_b   1.000
_cell.length_c   1.000
_cell.angle_alpha   90.00
_cell.angle_beta   90.00
_cell.angle_gamma   90.00
#
_symmetry.space_group_name_H-M   'P 1'
#
loop_
_entity.id
_entity.type
_entity.pdbx_description
1 polymer ?
#
loop_
_entity_poly.entity_id
_entity_poly.type
_entity_poly.pdbx_seq_one_letter_code
_entity_poly.pdbx_strand_id
1 'polypeptide(L)'
;MQAWFLRLRRRGVSVLLVEHEGRGGNPRGTSKREDILDTLINLKRPDDYDVEDGARFEVHLGKARGVYGEAAKPFEAKLEVHDGKARWSVRAIQDREFDKVQTLSGSALSVREIAEETGLSKSKVSRIQAQLKAEGKL
;
A
#
# COMPACT_ATOMS: atom_id res chain seq x y z
N MET A 1 25.28 13.42 4.12
CA MET A 1 24.08 13.17 3.29
C MET A 1 23.06 14.31 3.40
N GLN A 2 22.57 14.65 4.60
CA GLN A 2 21.57 15.73 4.78
C GLN A 2 21.95 17.08 4.13
N ALA A 3 23.17 17.58 4.39
CA ALA A 3 23.64 18.84 3.78
C ALA A 3 23.68 18.81 2.24
N TRP A 4 23.87 17.63 1.64
CA TRP A 4 23.86 17.46 0.19
C TRP A 4 22.43 17.56 -0.37
N PHE A 5 21.45 16.90 0.26
CA PHE A 5 20.04 17.05 -0.12
C PHE A 5 19.55 18.49 0.03
N LEU A 6 19.92 19.20 1.10
CA LEU A 6 19.55 20.63 1.25
C LEU A 6 20.13 21.49 0.13
N ARG A 7 21.37 21.23 -0.31
CA ARG A 7 21.95 21.97 -1.45
C ARG A 7 21.19 21.71 -2.75
N LEU A 8 20.80 20.46 -3.02
CA LEU A 8 20.02 20.11 -4.21
C LEU A 8 18.62 20.74 -4.17
N ARG A 9 17.96 20.72 -3.01
CA ARG A 9 16.67 21.39 -2.81
C ARG A 9 16.74 22.90 -3.06
N ARG A 10 17.77 23.60 -2.55
CA ARG A 10 17.97 25.03 -2.81
C ARG A 10 18.20 25.36 -4.30
N ARG A 11 18.67 24.38 -5.08
CA ARG A 11 18.85 24.49 -6.53
C ARG A 11 17.60 24.08 -7.32
N GLY A 12 16.50 23.73 -6.65
CA GLY A 12 15.27 23.24 -7.29
C GLY A 12 15.38 21.84 -7.89
N VAL A 13 16.36 21.03 -7.45
CA VAL A 13 16.57 19.68 -7.97
C VAL A 13 15.81 18.66 -7.13
N SER A 14 14.92 17.90 -7.78
CA SER A 14 14.24 16.74 -7.17
C SER A 14 15.19 15.55 -7.07
N VAL A 15 15.15 14.84 -5.95
CA VAL A 15 16.02 13.68 -5.69
C VAL A 15 15.17 12.49 -5.28
N LEU A 16 15.34 11.36 -5.98
CA LEU A 16 14.78 10.08 -5.61
C LEU A 16 15.88 9.22 -4.99
N LEU A 17 15.62 8.73 -3.78
CA LEU A 17 16.48 7.78 -3.09
C LEU A 17 15.79 6.42 -3.08
N VAL A 18 16.47 5.39 -3.55
CA VAL A 18 15.99 4.00 -3.53
C VAL A 18 16.80 3.24 -2.49
N GLU A 19 16.15 2.78 -1.43
CA GLU A 19 16.78 1.98 -0.37
C GLU A 19 16.02 0.67 -0.17
N HIS A 20 16.75 -0.37 0.22
CA HIS A 20 16.16 -1.62 0.67
C HIS A 20 15.75 -1.51 2.15
N GLU A 21 14.63 -2.14 2.50
CA GLU A 21 14.17 -2.26 3.87
C GLU A 21 15.22 -3.00 4.74
N GLY A 22 15.42 -2.49 5.96
CA GLY A 22 16.26 -3.11 6.98
C GLY A 22 15.49 -4.14 7.81
N ARG A 23 16.14 -4.64 8.87
CA ARG A 23 15.47 -5.55 9.82
C ARG A 23 14.38 -4.78 10.57
N GLY A 24 13.13 -5.24 10.48
CA GLY A 24 12.01 -4.66 11.23
C GLY A 24 11.19 -3.59 10.50
N GLY A 25 11.28 -3.51 9.17
CA GLY A 25 10.35 -2.70 8.39
C GLY A 25 10.77 -1.25 8.12
N ASN A 26 11.96 -0.87 8.59
CA ASN A 26 12.48 0.49 8.48
C ASN A 26 13.70 0.54 7.57
N PRO A 27 13.96 1.67 6.87
CA PRO A 27 15.18 1.85 6.09
C PRO A 27 16.44 1.61 6.94
N ARG A 28 17.50 1.07 6.33
CA ARG A 28 18.76 0.82 7.06
C ARG A 28 19.40 2.13 7.48
N GLY A 29 19.56 2.33 8.80
CA GLY A 29 20.28 3.47 9.36
C GLY A 29 19.54 4.10 10.53
N THR A 30 19.75 5.39 10.74
CA THR A 30 19.07 6.15 11.79
C THR A 30 17.88 6.92 11.20
N SER A 31 16.81 7.07 11.99
CA SER A 31 15.60 7.84 11.63
C SER A 31 15.91 9.28 11.18
N LYS A 32 17.06 9.84 11.58
CA LYS A 32 17.56 11.16 11.13
C LYS A 32 17.64 11.32 9.61
N ARG A 33 17.74 10.23 8.84
CA ARG A 33 17.74 10.29 7.37
C ARG A 33 16.37 10.65 6.81
N GLU A 34 15.29 10.27 7.50
CA GLU A 34 13.91 10.52 7.08
C GLU A 34 13.47 11.96 7.33
N ASP A 35 14.04 12.64 8.32
CA ASP A 35 13.66 14.01 8.72
C ASP A 35 13.66 14.99 7.55
N ILE A 36 14.69 14.91 6.71
CA ILE A 36 14.88 15.80 5.56
C ILE A 36 14.02 15.44 4.34
N LEU A 37 13.58 14.19 4.23
CA LEU A 37 12.77 13.74 3.10
C LEU A 37 11.37 14.37 3.17
N ASP A 38 10.90 14.90 2.05
CA ASP A 38 9.57 15.49 1.96
C ASP A 38 8.49 14.42 1.73
N THR A 39 8.84 13.32 1.05
CA THR A 39 7.96 12.17 0.81
C THR A 39 8.71 10.86 1.09
N LEU A 40 8.04 9.92 1.75
CA LEU A 40 8.46 8.53 1.94
C LEU A 40 7.42 7.61 1.30
N ILE A 41 7.86 6.81 0.34
CA ILE A 41 7.04 5.80 -0.34
C ILE A 41 7.53 4.43 0.10
N ASN A 42 6.67 3.65 0.75
CA ASN A 42 6.94 2.29 1.15
C ASN A 42 6.29 1.33 0.15
N LEU A 43 7.07 0.38 -0.35
CA LEU A 43 6.59 -0.69 -1.23
C LEU A 43 6.48 -1.97 -0.42
N LYS A 44 5.27 -2.48 -0.23
CA LYS A 44 5.00 -3.67 0.56
C LYS A 44 4.44 -4.78 -0.31
N ARG A 45 4.80 -6.03 -0.04
CA ARG A 45 4.09 -7.15 -0.67
C ARG A 45 2.69 -7.25 -0.07
N PRO A 46 1.65 -7.45 -0.88
CA PRO A 46 0.35 -7.79 -0.35
C PRO A 46 0.38 -9.15 0.38
N ASP A 47 -0.55 -9.38 1.29
CA ASP A 47 -0.59 -10.61 2.12
C ASP A 47 -0.77 -11.91 1.31
N ASP A 48 -1.34 -11.80 0.11
CA ASP A 48 -1.57 -12.90 -0.84
C ASP A 48 -0.60 -12.85 -2.03
N TYR A 49 0.58 -12.25 -1.83
CA TYR A 49 1.62 -12.21 -2.85
C TYR A 49 2.15 -13.61 -3.15
N ASP A 50 2.14 -13.99 -4.42
CA ASP A 50 2.87 -15.17 -4.92
C ASP A 50 4.17 -14.74 -5.61
N VAL A 51 5.22 -15.56 -5.56
CA VAL A 51 6.47 -15.30 -6.28
C VAL A 51 6.25 -15.19 -7.79
N GLU A 52 5.26 -15.89 -8.33
CA GLU A 52 4.86 -15.85 -9.75
C GLU A 52 4.20 -14.52 -10.14
N ASP A 53 3.70 -13.72 -9.19
CA ASP A 53 3.13 -12.39 -9.48
C ASP A 53 4.17 -11.38 -9.98
N GLY A 54 5.46 -11.66 -9.83
CA GLY A 54 6.53 -10.76 -10.23
C GLY A 54 6.46 -9.41 -9.53
N ALA A 55 6.43 -8.31 -10.29
CA ALA A 55 6.38 -6.96 -9.72
C ALA A 55 4.94 -6.57 -9.33
N ARG A 56 4.51 -7.06 -8.16
CA ARG A 56 3.24 -6.72 -7.49
C ARG A 56 3.49 -6.24 -6.07
N PHE A 57 3.04 -5.03 -5.74
CA PHE A 57 3.24 -4.45 -4.41
C PHE A 57 2.21 -3.36 -4.12
N GLU A 58 1.99 -3.12 -2.83
CA GLU A 58 1.24 -2.00 -2.30
C GLU A 58 2.15 -0.79 -2.11
N VAL A 59 1.68 0.37 -2.56
CA VAL A 59 2.34 1.67 -2.44
C VAL A 59 1.69 2.43 -1.28
N HIS A 60 2.48 2.69 -0.24
CA HIS A 60 2.04 3.40 0.96
C HIS A 60 2.85 4.66 1.19
N LEU A 61 2.19 5.80 1.43
CA LEU A 61 2.89 7.02 1.84
C LEU A 61 3.15 6.99 3.35
N GLY A 62 4.39 6.75 3.76
CA GLY A 62 4.81 6.84 5.16
C GLY A 62 4.99 8.28 5.65
N LYS A 63 5.28 9.18 4.71
CA LYS A 63 5.40 10.63 4.91
C LYS A 63 5.05 11.31 3.61
N ALA A 64 4.26 12.38 3.66
CA ALA A 64 3.84 13.10 2.47
C ALA A 64 3.67 14.58 2.78
N ARG A 65 4.66 15.40 2.40
CA ARG A 65 4.52 16.86 2.40
C ARG A 65 4.00 17.31 1.04
N GLY A 66 2.77 17.80 0.99
CA GLY A 66 2.16 18.33 -0.24
C GLY A 66 1.29 17.36 -1.04
N VAL A 67 1.11 16.12 -0.57
CA VAL A 67 0.15 15.16 -1.12
C VAL A 67 -0.87 14.81 -0.02
N TYR A 68 -2.16 14.92 -0.32
CA TYR A 68 -3.25 14.73 0.64
C TYR A 68 -4.54 14.29 -0.05
N GLY A 69 -5.54 13.91 0.75
CA GLY A 69 -6.84 13.44 0.26
C GLY A 69 -6.74 12.11 -0.48
N GLU A 70 -7.57 11.95 -1.52
CA GLU A 70 -7.60 10.73 -2.36
C GLU A 70 -6.24 10.39 -2.97
N ALA A 71 -5.44 11.41 -3.34
CA ALA A 71 -4.11 11.21 -3.91
C ALA A 71 -3.09 10.62 -2.93
N ALA A 72 -3.37 10.65 -1.62
CA ALA A 72 -2.53 10.05 -0.59
C ALA A 72 -2.96 8.63 -0.21
N LYS A 73 -4.07 8.12 -0.75
CA LYS A 73 -4.55 6.78 -0.44
C LYS A 73 -3.59 5.72 -0.98
N PRO A 74 -3.34 4.63 -0.22
CA PRO A 74 -2.49 3.56 -0.68
C PRO A 74 -3.20 2.73 -1.76
N PHE A 75 -2.41 2.16 -2.67
CA PHE A 75 -2.89 1.38 -3.80
C PHE A 75 -1.96 0.20 -4.09
N GLU A 76 -2.49 -0.87 -4.67
CA GLU A 76 -1.71 -1.96 -5.25
C GLU A 76 -1.31 -1.59 -6.69
N ALA A 77 -0.05 -1.84 -7.05
CA ALA A 77 0.45 -1.75 -8.41
C ALA A 77 0.98 -3.13 -8.84
N LYS A 78 0.61 -3.56 -10.05
CA LYS A 78 1.09 -4.79 -10.67
C LYS A 78 1.60 -4.50 -12.07
N LEU A 79 2.79 -5.02 -12.39
CA LEU A 79 3.32 -4.98 -13.75
C LEU A 79 2.89 -6.26 -14.48
N GLU A 80 2.12 -6.09 -15.54
CA GLU A 80 1.60 -7.19 -16.36
C GLU A 80 2.18 -7.09 -17.77
N VAL A 81 2.49 -8.23 -18.36
CA VAL A 81 2.99 -8.31 -19.73
C VAL A 81 1.91 -8.92 -20.60
N HIS A 82 1.35 -8.10 -21.49
CA HIS A 82 0.37 -8.55 -22.48
C HIS A 82 0.93 -8.28 -23.88
N ASP A 83 0.91 -9.29 -24.75
CA ASP A 83 1.44 -9.21 -26.12
C ASP A 83 2.88 -8.67 -26.18
N GLY A 84 3.73 -9.08 -25.24
CA GLY A 84 5.12 -8.63 -25.12
C GLY A 84 5.31 -7.19 -24.66
N LYS A 85 4.23 -6.49 -24.26
CA LYS A 85 4.27 -5.12 -23.76
C LYS A 85 3.96 -5.08 -22.27
N ALA A 86 4.87 -4.49 -21.50
CA ALA A 86 4.68 -4.28 -20.07
C ALA A 86 3.70 -3.12 -19.82
N ARG A 87 2.72 -3.32 -18.94
CA ARG A 87 1.70 -2.35 -18.54
C ARG A 87 1.51 -2.42 -17.03
N TRP A 88 1.32 -1.27 -16.40
CA TRP A 88 0.95 -1.20 -14.99
C TRP A 88 -0.56 -1.22 -14.83
N SER A 89 -1.07 -2.11 -14.00
CA SER A 89 -2.41 -2.02 -13.43
C SER A 89 -2.31 -1.46 -12.00
N VAL A 90 -3.29 -0.64 -11.63
CA VAL A 90 -3.37 0.02 -10.33
C VAL A 90 -4.75 -0.19 -9.76
N ARG A 91 -4.82 -0.55 -8.48
CA ARG A 91 -6.07 -0.81 -7.78
C ARG A 91 -6.03 -0.24 -6.36
N ALA A 92 -7.11 0.39 -5.90
CA ALA A 92 -7.18 0.83 -4.51
C ALA A 92 -7.18 -0.39 -3.57
N ILE A 93 -6.41 -0.31 -2.46
CA ILE A 93 -6.36 -1.39 -1.46
C ILE A 93 -7.74 -1.63 -0.86
N GLN A 94 -8.52 -0.56 -0.64
CA GLN A 94 -9.87 -0.65 -0.11
C GLN A 94 -10.76 -1.54 -0.98
N ASP A 95 -10.73 -1.40 -2.31
CA ASP A 95 -11.58 -2.22 -3.20
C ASP A 95 -11.25 -3.71 -3.05
N ARG A 96 -9.97 -4.04 -2.89
CA ARG A 96 -9.53 -5.42 -2.68
C ARG A 96 -9.99 -5.98 -1.34
N GLU A 97 -9.93 -5.17 -0.28
CA GLU A 97 -10.44 -5.54 1.04
C GLU A 97 -11.95 -5.79 1.00
N PHE A 98 -12.69 -4.95 0.26
CA PHE A 98 -14.13 -5.12 0.04
C PHE A 98 -14.44 -6.45 -0.65
N ASP A 99 -13.77 -6.76 -1.76
CA ASP A 99 -13.96 -8.03 -2.48
C ASP A 99 -13.68 -9.24 -1.59
N LYS A 100 -12.57 -9.21 -0.83
CA LYS A 100 -12.21 -10.31 0.09
C LYS A 100 -13.25 -10.51 1.18
N VAL A 101 -13.67 -9.43 1.83
CA VAL A 101 -14.69 -9.51 2.89
C VAL A 101 -16.04 -9.95 2.31
N GLN A 102 -16.43 -9.47 1.13
CA GLN A 102 -17.65 -9.90 0.46
C GLN A 102 -17.62 -11.41 0.17
N THR A 103 -16.53 -11.89 -0.43
CA THR A 103 -16.33 -13.30 -0.79
C THR A 103 -16.41 -14.20 0.44
N LEU A 104 -15.67 -13.87 1.50
CA LEU A 104 -15.65 -14.68 2.72
C LEU A 104 -16.96 -14.62 3.50
N SER A 105 -17.66 -13.48 3.48
CA SER A 105 -18.98 -13.36 4.11
C SER A 105 -20.03 -14.22 3.40
N GLY A 106 -19.94 -14.38 2.07
CA GLY A 106 -20.80 -15.27 1.30
C GLY A 106 -20.60 -16.76 1.63
N SER A 107 -19.41 -17.14 2.10
CA SER A 107 -19.08 -18.50 2.54
C SER A 107 -19.49 -18.80 3.99
N ALA A 108 -20.32 -17.94 4.60
CA ALA A 108 -20.82 -18.04 5.98
C ALA A 108 -19.74 -18.02 7.08
N LEU A 109 -18.55 -17.46 6.81
CA LEU A 109 -17.55 -17.24 7.84
C LEU A 109 -17.99 -16.16 8.84
N SER A 110 -17.64 -16.35 10.11
CA SER A 110 -17.84 -15.33 11.14
C SER A 110 -16.89 -14.14 10.95
N VAL A 111 -17.26 -12.99 11.52
CA VAL A 111 -16.40 -11.78 11.52
C VAL A 111 -15.00 -12.06 12.08
N ARG A 112 -14.88 -12.99 13.03
CA ARG A 112 -13.61 -13.39 13.61
C ARG A 112 -12.75 -14.13 12.58
N GLU A 113 -13.30 -15.12 11.90
CA GLU A 113 -12.56 -15.91 10.91
C GLU A 113 -12.17 -15.04 9.72
N ILE A 114 -13.07 -14.14 9.27
CA ILE A 114 -12.75 -13.18 8.21
C ILE A 114 -11.61 -12.25 8.64
N ALA A 115 -11.59 -11.78 9.88
CA ALA A 115 -10.51 -10.93 10.40
C ALA A 115 -9.16 -11.69 10.43
N GLU A 116 -9.17 -12.97 10.80
CA GLU A 116 -7.98 -13.83 10.81
C GLU A 116 -7.48 -14.07 9.37
N GLU A 117 -8.37 -14.36 8.42
CA GLU A 117 -8.02 -14.65 7.02
C GLU A 117 -7.55 -13.40 6.24
N THR A 118 -8.15 -12.24 6.52
CA THR A 118 -7.85 -11.00 5.79
C THR A 118 -6.76 -10.15 6.44
N GLY A 119 -6.33 -10.49 7.66
CA GLY A 119 -5.43 -9.65 8.47
C GLY A 119 -6.07 -8.32 8.94
N LEU A 120 -7.36 -8.09 8.65
CA LEU A 120 -8.08 -6.89 9.04
C LEU A 120 -8.57 -6.97 10.49
N SER A 121 -8.76 -5.82 11.13
CA SER A 121 -9.41 -5.80 12.45
C SER A 121 -10.89 -6.17 12.36
N LYS A 122 -11.43 -6.84 13.38
CA LYS A 122 -12.86 -7.20 13.48
C LYS A 122 -13.78 -5.99 13.25
N SER A 123 -13.41 -4.82 13.78
CA SER A 123 -14.16 -3.57 13.59
C SER A 123 -14.15 -3.10 12.13
N LYS A 124 -13.03 -3.29 11.41
CA LYS A 124 -12.93 -2.96 9.98
C LYS A 124 -13.78 -3.93 9.13
N VAL A 125 -13.71 -5.23 9.41
CA VAL A 125 -14.56 -6.25 8.76
C VAL A 125 -16.04 -5.92 8.95
N SER A 126 -16.48 -5.66 10.19
CA SER A 126 -17.88 -5.33 10.50
C SER A 126 -18.38 -4.09 9.74
N ARG A 127 -17.55 -3.03 9.67
CA ARG A 127 -17.86 -1.82 8.90
C ARG A 127 -17.98 -2.10 7.40
N ILE A 128 -17.09 -2.91 6.83
CA ILE A 128 -17.16 -3.30 5.41
C ILE A 128 -18.44 -4.11 5.15
N GLN A 129 -18.78 -5.09 6.00
CA GLN A 129 -20.02 -5.86 5.86
C GLN A 129 -21.27 -4.97 5.93
N ALA A 130 -21.30 -3.98 6.83
CA ALA A 130 -22.41 -3.04 6.91
C ALA A 130 -22.56 -2.21 5.63
N GLN A 131 -21.44 -1.76 5.04
CA GLN A 131 -21.45 -1.04 3.78
C GLN A 131 -21.90 -1.93 2.61
N LEU A 132 -21.38 -3.17 2.52
CA LEU A 132 -21.78 -4.14 1.50
C LEU A 132 -23.29 -4.46 1.57
N LYS A 133 -23.86 -4.60 2.78
CA LYS A 133 -25.32 -4.77 2.98
C LYS A 133 -26.11 -3.55 2.52
N ALA A 134 -25.64 -2.34 2.85
CA ALA A 134 -26.27 -1.10 2.40
C ALA A 134 -26.26 -0.96 0.86
N GLU A 135 -25.23 -1.51 0.21
CA GLU A 135 -25.09 -1.57 -1.25
C GLU A 135 -25.82 -2.78 -1.90
N GLY A 136 -26.47 -3.65 -1.11
CA GLY A 136 -27.14 -4.86 -1.61
C GLY A 136 -26.20 -5.94 -2.16
N LYS A 137 -24.93 -5.90 -1.74
CA LYS A 137 -23.85 -6.81 -2.18
C LYS A 137 -23.60 -7.99 -1.22
N LEU A 138 -24.30 -8.01 -0.09
CA LEU A 138 -24.40 -9.08 0.91
C LEU A 138 -25.86 -9.20 1.35
#